data_AF-A0A3S9TQ68-F1
#
_entry.id   AF-A0A3S9TQ68-F1
#
_cell.length_a   1.000
_cell.length_b   1.000
_cell.length_c   1.000
_cell.angle_alpha   90.00
_cell.angle_beta   90.00
_cell.angle_gamma   90.00
#
_symmetry.space_group_name_H-M   'P 1'
#
loop_
_entity.id
_entity.type
_entity.pdbx_description
1 polymer ?
#
loop_
_entity_poly.entity_id
_entity_poly.type
_entity_poly.pdbx_seq_one_letter_code
_entity_poly.pdbx_strand_id
1 'polypeptide(L)'
;MASLSQEVEPSYMNALPFSLRPVAIELYNYHLLKTVMEVRLGKRPNDLSERFDLSDGQWQEVCDAVIVTKLTQLTLSSQLTPKCAHYLQQLLKQTLGMSERSLDDVYQSVHAQAPALGQWIRRLQKLSSR
;
A
#
# COMPACT_ATOMS: atom_id res chain seq x y z
N MET A 1 -4.49 -20.07 21.17
CA MET A 1 -5.21 -18.90 20.61
C MET A 1 -4.21 -18.16 19.73
N ALA A 2 -4.36 -18.23 18.40
CA ALA A 2 -3.44 -17.54 17.51
C ALA A 2 -3.67 -16.03 17.66
N SER A 3 -2.68 -15.32 18.19
CA SER A 3 -2.61 -13.86 18.09
C SER A 3 -2.66 -13.50 16.60
N LEU A 4 -3.82 -13.05 16.11
CA LEU A 4 -3.93 -12.36 14.83
C LEU A 4 -3.42 -10.94 15.01
N SER A 5 -2.18 -10.80 15.47
CA SER A 5 -1.47 -9.53 15.39
C SER A 5 -1.37 -9.21 13.90
N GLN A 6 -2.11 -8.18 13.48
CA GLN A 6 -1.96 -7.64 12.13
C GLN A 6 -0.54 -7.06 12.06
N GLU A 7 0.33 -7.79 11.40
CA GLU A 7 1.67 -7.29 11.12
C GLU A 7 1.54 -6.25 10.02
N VAL A 8 1.80 -5.00 10.38
CA VAL A 8 2.00 -3.91 9.42
C VAL A 8 3.34 -4.16 8.74
N GLU A 9 3.41 -3.92 7.43
CA GLU A 9 4.66 -4.03 6.67
C GLU A 9 5.38 -2.68 6.58
N PRO A 10 6.42 -2.41 7.41
CA PRO A 10 7.10 -1.12 7.42
C PRO A 10 8.22 -1.03 6.37
N SER A 11 8.62 -2.13 5.72
CA SER A 11 9.80 -2.18 4.85
C SER A 11 9.77 -1.11 3.75
N TYR A 12 8.63 -0.89 3.10
CA TYR A 12 8.47 0.11 2.04
C TYR A 12 8.62 1.55 2.56
N MET A 13 8.03 1.85 3.72
CA MET A 13 8.21 3.15 4.39
C MET A 13 9.66 3.36 4.85
N ASN A 14 10.32 2.32 5.33
CA ASN A 14 11.70 2.37 5.79
C ASN A 14 12.71 2.51 4.64
N ALA A 15 12.38 1.97 3.47
CA ALA A 15 13.20 2.06 2.26
C ALA A 15 13.23 3.47 1.65
N LEU A 16 12.27 4.34 2.02
CA LEU A 16 12.25 5.71 1.53
C LEU A 16 13.52 6.50 1.93
N PRO A 17 14.06 7.32 1.02
CA PRO A 17 15.08 8.31 1.33
C PRO A 17 14.69 9.18 2.52
N PHE A 18 15.66 9.57 3.34
CA PHE A 18 15.41 10.32 4.58
C PHE A 18 14.60 11.61 4.35
N SER A 19 14.84 12.31 3.24
CA SER A 19 14.11 13.53 2.85
C SER A 19 12.62 13.30 2.57
N LEU A 20 12.23 12.07 2.19
CA LEU A 20 10.84 11.73 1.83
C LEU A 20 10.03 11.24 3.03
N ARG A 21 10.70 10.77 4.08
CA ARG A 21 10.05 10.17 5.26
C ARG A 21 9.08 11.10 5.99
N PRO A 22 9.34 12.41 6.18
CA PRO A 22 8.38 13.30 6.85
C PRO A 22 7.02 13.33 6.16
N VAL A 23 7.00 13.38 4.83
CA VAL A 23 5.76 13.41 4.02
C VAL A 23 5.06 12.06 4.08
N ALA A 24 5.83 10.98 4.02
CA ALA A 24 5.30 9.64 4.16
C ALA A 24 4.63 9.45 5.53
N ILE A 25 5.26 9.92 6.61
CA ILE A 25 4.72 9.88 7.97
C ILE A 25 3.43 10.70 8.07
N GLU A 26 3.39 11.90 7.49
CA GLU A 26 2.20 12.74 7.42
C GLU A 26 1.04 12.00 6.75
N LEU A 27 1.25 11.52 5.52
CA LEU A 27 0.28 10.75 4.75
C LEU A 27 -0.16 9.45 5.45
N TYR A 28 0.77 8.79 6.12
CA TYR A 28 0.50 7.56 6.84
C TYR A 28 -0.34 7.80 8.11
N ASN A 29 -0.05 8.82 8.90
CA ASN A 29 -0.72 9.04 10.18
C ASN A 29 -2.04 9.81 10.05
N TYR A 30 -2.11 10.79 9.13
CA TYR A 30 -3.19 11.78 9.14
C TYR A 30 -4.14 11.68 7.94
N HIS A 31 -3.84 10.83 6.96
CA HIS A 31 -4.66 10.71 5.76
C HIS A 31 -5.21 9.29 5.56
N LEU A 32 -6.44 9.22 5.04
CA LEU A 32 -7.07 7.98 4.63
C LEU A 32 -6.39 7.42 3.36
N LEU A 33 -6.45 6.10 3.17
CA LEU A 33 -5.92 5.45 1.96
C LEU A 33 -6.44 6.12 0.67
N LYS A 34 -7.73 6.47 0.63
CA LYS A 34 -8.34 7.20 -0.49
C LYS A 34 -7.60 8.51 -0.80
N THR A 35 -7.30 9.31 0.21
CA THR A 35 -6.59 10.59 0.04
C THR A 35 -5.18 10.35 -0.49
N VAL A 36 -4.47 9.34 0.01
CA VAL A 36 -3.14 8.99 -0.50
C VAL A 36 -3.20 8.57 -1.97
N MET A 37 -4.23 7.81 -2.37
CA MET A 37 -4.46 7.46 -3.78
C MET A 37 -4.75 8.70 -4.65
N GLU A 38 -5.50 9.68 -4.13
CA GLU A 38 -5.78 10.94 -4.84
C GLU A 38 -4.51 11.77 -5.01
N VAL A 39 -3.67 11.88 -3.97
CA VAL A 39 -2.36 12.56 -4.02
C VAL A 39 -1.45 11.90 -5.05
N ARG A 40 -1.42 10.56 -5.09
CA ARG A 40 -0.68 9.78 -6.10
C ARG A 40 -1.10 10.13 -7.53
N LEU A 41 -2.38 10.45 -7.75
CA LEU A 41 -2.93 10.86 -9.04
C LEU A 41 -2.75 12.37 -9.32
N GLY A 42 -1.97 13.08 -8.50
CA GLY A 42 -1.69 14.50 -8.65
C GLY A 42 -2.70 15.44 -7.99
N LYS A 43 -3.75 14.91 -7.33
CA LYS A 43 -4.72 15.73 -6.59
C LYS A 43 -4.21 16.04 -5.19
N ARG A 44 -3.21 16.91 -5.11
CA ARG A 44 -2.54 17.28 -3.86
C ARG A 44 -3.36 18.33 -3.11
N PRO A 45 -3.72 18.10 -1.84
CA PRO A 45 -4.17 19.16 -0.95
C PRO A 45 -3.18 20.34 -0.93
N ASN A 46 -3.71 21.56 -0.86
CA ASN A 46 -2.89 22.78 -0.90
C ASN A 46 -1.91 22.82 0.27
N ASP A 47 -2.35 22.43 1.47
CA ASP A 47 -1.54 22.41 2.68
C ASP A 47 -0.31 21.50 2.55
N LEU A 48 -0.45 20.33 1.90
CA LEU A 48 0.66 19.42 1.65
C LEU A 48 1.65 20.00 0.64
N SER A 49 1.15 20.67 -0.40
CA SER A 49 2.00 21.25 -1.45
C SER A 49 2.75 22.50 -0.97
N GLU A 50 2.20 23.24 0.00
CA GLU A 50 2.86 24.38 0.64
C GLU A 50 3.95 23.95 1.62
N ARG A 51 3.77 22.80 2.29
CA ARG A 51 4.71 22.28 3.30
C ARG A 51 5.86 21.48 2.71
N PHE A 52 5.65 20.86 1.54
CA PHE A 52 6.59 19.91 0.97
C PHE A 52 6.85 20.20 -0.50
N ASP A 53 8.09 20.59 -0.81
CA ASP A 53 8.58 20.78 -2.18
C ASP A 53 9.13 19.45 -2.72
N LEU A 54 8.28 18.73 -3.46
CA LEU A 54 8.53 17.40 -3.99
C LEU A 54 8.18 17.37 -5.47
N SER A 55 9.05 16.76 -6.27
CA SER A 55 8.74 16.43 -7.67
C SER A 55 7.63 15.39 -7.77
N ASP A 56 6.99 15.32 -8.94
CA ASP A 56 5.91 14.35 -9.18
C ASP A 56 6.36 12.89 -8.96
N GLY A 57 7.60 12.56 -9.34
CA GLY A 57 8.18 11.25 -9.10
C GLY A 57 8.35 10.92 -7.62
N GLN A 58 8.79 11.91 -6.82
CA GLN A 58 8.93 11.72 -5.37
C GLN A 58 7.57 11.60 -4.67
N TRP A 59 6.55 12.35 -5.12
CA TRP A 59 5.18 12.18 -4.64
C TRP A 59 4.66 10.78 -4.94
N GLN A 60 4.91 10.27 -6.15
CA GLN A 60 4.50 8.92 -6.52
C GLN A 60 5.21 7.88 -5.64
N GLU A 61 6.53 7.99 -5.44
CA GLU A 61 7.32 7.09 -4.59
C GLU A 61 6.81 7.06 -3.14
N VAL A 62 6.58 8.24 -2.54
CA VAL A 62 6.02 8.37 -1.19
C VAL A 62 4.64 7.73 -1.11
N CYS A 63 3.75 8.06 -2.04
CA CYS A 63 2.41 7.51 -2.05
C CYS A 63 2.41 6.00 -2.21
N ASP A 64 3.27 5.45 -3.08
CA ASP A 64 3.36 4.01 -3.30
C ASP A 64 3.79 3.29 -2.01
N ALA A 65 4.82 3.79 -1.32
CA ALA A 65 5.25 3.22 -0.04
C ALA A 65 4.13 3.28 1.01
N VAL A 66 3.45 4.43 1.15
CA VAL A 66 2.36 4.61 2.12
C VAL A 66 1.16 3.72 1.80
N ILE A 67 0.79 3.58 0.52
CA ILE A 67 -0.32 2.72 0.08
C ILE A 67 -0.04 1.26 0.46
N VAL A 68 1.15 0.72 0.11
CA VAL A 68 1.49 -0.67 0.45
C VAL A 68 1.43 -0.92 1.95
N THR A 69 2.04 -0.04 2.75
CA THR A 69 2.04 -0.18 4.20
C THR A 69 0.61 -0.10 4.76
N LYS A 70 -0.21 0.86 4.32
CA LYS A 70 -1.63 0.96 4.74
C LYS A 70 -2.45 -0.27 4.33
N LEU A 71 -2.21 -0.85 3.16
CA LEU A 71 -2.92 -2.07 2.73
C LEU A 71 -2.73 -3.20 3.74
N THR A 72 -1.52 -3.39 4.25
CA THR A 72 -1.24 -4.45 5.26
C THR A 72 -1.96 -4.24 6.59
N GLN A 73 -2.38 -3.01 6.90
CA GLN A 73 -3.24 -2.70 8.06
C GLN A 73 -4.69 -3.11 7.86
N LEU A 74 -5.14 -3.35 6.62
CA LEU A 74 -6.53 -3.71 6.36
C LEU A 74 -6.80 -5.15 6.78
N THR A 75 -7.79 -5.33 7.66
CA THR A 75 -8.32 -6.66 7.98
C THR A 75 -9.16 -7.16 6.82
N LEU A 76 -8.65 -8.18 6.12
CA LEU A 76 -9.41 -8.86 5.07
C LEU A 76 -10.41 -9.84 5.70
N SER A 77 -11.68 -9.44 5.77
CA SER A 77 -12.76 -10.26 6.33
C SER A 77 -13.44 -11.13 5.26
N SER A 78 -14.17 -12.15 5.70
CA SER A 78 -14.99 -13.00 4.82
C SER A 78 -16.17 -12.27 4.16
N GLN A 79 -16.50 -11.06 4.62
CA GLN A 79 -17.57 -10.22 4.07
C GLN A 79 -17.08 -9.33 2.93
N LEU A 80 -15.78 -9.35 2.63
CA LEU A 80 -15.21 -8.60 1.50
C LEU A 80 -15.84 -9.10 0.20
N THR A 81 -16.52 -8.21 -0.53
CA THR A 81 -17.14 -8.58 -1.81
C THR A 81 -16.07 -8.91 -2.85
N PRO A 82 -16.36 -9.78 -3.85
CA PRO A 82 -15.43 -10.08 -4.94
C PRO A 82 -14.95 -8.83 -5.69
N LYS A 83 -15.84 -7.84 -5.85
CA LYS A 83 -15.52 -6.54 -6.46
C LYS A 83 -14.49 -5.77 -5.63
N CYS A 84 -14.67 -5.68 -4.31
CA CYS A 84 -13.70 -5.04 -3.43
C CYS A 84 -12.36 -5.77 -3.43
N ALA A 85 -12.39 -7.11 -3.39
CA ALA A 85 -11.19 -7.93 -3.48
C ALA A 85 -10.41 -7.61 -4.76
N HIS A 86 -11.07 -7.64 -5.92
CA HIS A 86 -10.47 -7.30 -7.20
C HIS A 86 -9.83 -5.90 -7.20
N TYR A 87 -10.52 -4.88 -6.67
CA TYR A 87 -9.92 -3.54 -6.57
C TYR A 87 -8.66 -3.51 -5.71
N LEU A 88 -8.64 -4.22 -4.58
CA LEU A 88 -7.43 -4.30 -3.75
C LEU A 88 -6.28 -5.00 -4.48
N GLN A 89 -6.57 -6.01 -5.31
CA GLN A 89 -5.54 -6.65 -6.15
C GLN A 89 -4.97 -5.67 -7.17
N GLN A 90 -5.84 -4.93 -7.87
CA GLN A 90 -5.41 -3.97 -8.88
C GLN A 90 -4.60 -2.84 -8.26
N LEU A 91 -5.06 -2.28 -7.13
CA LEU A 91 -4.34 -1.24 -6.40
C LEU A 91 -2.95 -1.72 -5.99
N LEU A 92 -2.85 -2.90 -5.34
CA LEU A 92 -1.56 -3.47 -4.96
C LEU A 92 -0.63 -3.61 -6.17
N LYS A 93 -1.11 -4.22 -7.24
CA LYS A 93 -0.32 -4.46 -8.45
C LYS A 93 0.15 -3.16 -9.09
N GLN A 94 -0.72 -2.16 -9.20
CA GLN A 94 -0.38 -0.86 -9.76
C GLN A 94 0.65 -0.12 -8.92
N THR A 95 0.50 -0.16 -7.60
CA THR A 95 1.42 0.46 -6.65
C THR A 95 2.80 -0.20 -6.69
N LEU A 96 2.88 -1.51 -6.92
CA LEU A 96 4.16 -2.23 -7.05
C LEU A 96 4.74 -2.20 -8.48
N GLY A 97 4.09 -1.54 -9.44
CA GLY A 97 4.53 -1.54 -10.84
C GLY A 97 4.41 -2.92 -11.52
N MET A 98 3.48 -3.76 -11.06
CA MET A 98 3.27 -5.15 -11.48
C MET A 98 1.87 -5.40 -12.05
N SER A 99 1.27 -4.40 -12.72
CA SER A 99 -0.11 -4.44 -13.27
C SER A 99 -0.41 -5.67 -14.13
N GLU A 100 0.56 -6.19 -14.87
CA GLU A 100 0.37 -7.34 -15.77
C GLU A 100 0.66 -8.70 -15.09
N ARG A 101 1.18 -8.71 -13.86
CA ARG A 101 1.61 -9.96 -13.18
C ARG A 101 0.46 -10.66 -12.46
N SER A 102 0.56 -11.99 -12.29
CA SER A 102 -0.38 -12.71 -11.43
C SER A 102 -0.12 -12.35 -9.95
N LEU A 103 -1.12 -12.54 -9.07
CA LEU A 103 -0.87 -12.34 -7.64
C LEU A 103 0.14 -13.33 -7.06
N ASP A 104 0.29 -14.52 -7.66
CA ASP A 104 1.33 -15.46 -7.25
C ASP A 104 2.71 -14.92 -7.59
N ASP A 105 2.90 -14.33 -8.77
CA ASP A 105 4.17 -13.68 -9.14
C ASP A 105 4.48 -12.49 -8.23
N VAL A 106 3.47 -11.69 -7.88
CA VAL A 106 3.62 -10.58 -6.92
C VAL A 106 4.05 -11.12 -5.56
N TYR A 107 3.39 -12.16 -5.05
CA TYR A 107 3.78 -12.82 -3.81
C TYR A 107 5.23 -13.31 -3.85
N GLN A 108 5.62 -14.03 -4.90
CA GLN A 108 6.98 -14.54 -5.06
C GLN A 108 8.01 -13.41 -5.07
N SER A 109 7.67 -12.27 -5.67
CA SER A 109 8.57 -11.11 -5.77
C SER A 109 8.79 -10.39 -4.43
N VAL A 110 7.82 -10.40 -3.51
CA VAL A 110 7.87 -9.55 -2.29
C VAL A 110 8.00 -10.32 -0.99
N HIS A 111 7.53 -11.56 -0.89
CA HIS A 111 7.34 -12.24 0.41
C HIS A 111 8.62 -12.45 1.22
N ALA A 112 9.78 -12.58 0.56
CA ALA A 112 11.06 -12.77 1.24
C ALA A 112 11.54 -11.48 1.94
N GLN A 113 11.25 -10.31 1.36
CA GLN A 113 11.70 -9.00 1.85
C GLN A 113 10.62 -8.26 2.64
N ALA A 114 9.35 -8.60 2.39
CA ALA A 114 8.17 -8.02 3.01
C ALA A 114 7.19 -9.14 3.43
N PRO A 115 7.49 -9.90 4.50
CA PRO A 115 6.72 -11.07 4.90
C PRO A 115 5.26 -10.76 5.26
N ALA A 116 5.01 -9.61 5.89
CA ALA A 116 3.67 -9.22 6.31
C ALA A 116 2.80 -8.89 5.08
N LEU A 117 3.38 -8.21 4.09
CA LEU A 117 2.72 -8.04 2.78
C LEU A 117 2.48 -9.38 2.08
N GLY A 118 3.46 -10.29 2.09
CA GLY A 118 3.30 -11.63 1.54
C GLY A 118 2.13 -12.40 2.15
N GLN A 119 1.99 -12.36 3.48
CA GLN A 119 0.84 -12.95 4.17
C GLN A 119 -0.48 -12.28 3.78
N TRP A 120 -0.49 -10.95 3.69
CA TRP A 120 -1.68 -10.19 3.28
C TRP A 120 -2.14 -10.58 1.86
N ILE A 121 -1.20 -10.70 0.91
CA ILE A 121 -1.49 -11.15 -0.46
C ILE A 121 -2.13 -12.54 -0.47
N ARG A 122 -1.58 -13.49 0.30
CA ARG A 122 -2.13 -14.85 0.40
C ARG A 122 -3.56 -14.86 0.95
N ARG A 123 -3.87 -13.98 1.91
CA ARG A 123 -5.24 -13.83 2.43
C ARG A 123 -6.17 -13.25 1.37
N LEU A 124 -5.72 -12.25 0.62
CA LEU A 124 -6.49 -11.65 -0.48
C LEU A 124 -6.81 -12.67 -1.58
N GLN A 125 -5.83 -13.48 -1.98
CA GLN A 125 -6.01 -14.56 -2.97
C GLN A 125 -7.12 -15.53 -2.52
N LYS A 126 -7.05 -16.03 -1.28
CA LYS A 126 -8.04 -16.98 -0.73
C LYS A 126 -9.46 -16.45 -0.68
N LEU A 127 -9.63 -15.14 -0.51
CA LEU A 127 -10.95 -14.51 -0.51
C LEU A 127 -11.48 -14.27 -1.93
N SER A 128 -10.58 -14.13 -2.90
CA SER A 128 -10.93 -13.84 -4.29
C SER A 128 -11.26 -15.10 -5.11
N SER A 129 -10.84 -16.27 -4.63
CA SER A 129 -11.12 -17.58 -5.24
C SER A 129 -12.40 -18.23 -4.73
N ARG A 130 -13.24 -17.50 -3.98
CA ARG A 130 -14.55 -17.95 -3.51
C ARG A 130 -15.63 -17.56 -4.52
#